data_AF-A0A0A2W2D7-F1
#
_entry.id   AF-A0A0A2W2D7-F1
#
_cell.length_a   1.000
_cell.length_b   1.000
_cell.length_c   1.000
_cell.angle_alpha   90.00
_cell.angle_beta   90.00
_cell.angle_gamma   90.00
#
_symmetry.space_group_name_H-M   'P 1'
#
loop_
_entity.id
_entity.type
_entity.pdbx_description
1 polymer ?
#
loop_
_entity_poly.entity_id
_entity_poly.type
_entity_poly.pdbx_seq_one_letter_code
_entity_poly.pdbx_strand_id
1 'polypeptide(L)'
;MDAFTPGSVRRFRQFLYTKDYDTIDIQDEGAQPADNATADHGSRAADATDSTNKAASAARGSSLDGEFDHPEARDPTFRTILAHTRMNAMGDYYNVPELVKYANSQVEAALSDAPLNAPWVAGLPYIAEAALEIVNNEGLTEILTTAVSKSIDTILAMGTLEGSPLMTPFCLELLRKCNATSQSLSKILSHKTNLLTEACINYKRATDQVSQQKKAMSILSTLDHCRNKNCDGVFECYFGDRSSRLRCRVCFMKQ
;
A
#
# COMPACT_ATOMS: atom_id res chain seq x y z
N MET A 1 5.21 30.19 -12.20
CA MET A 1 3.82 30.29 -11.73
C MET A 1 2.90 29.40 -12.59
N ASP A 2 3.41 28.27 -13.11
CA ASP A 2 2.67 27.39 -14.04
C ASP A 2 2.19 26.09 -13.36
N ALA A 3 1.75 26.17 -12.11
CA ALA A 3 1.34 24.98 -11.35
C ALA A 3 -0.04 24.44 -11.75
N PHE A 4 -0.87 25.23 -12.43
CA PHE A 4 -2.23 24.87 -12.78
C PHE A 4 -2.44 24.90 -14.30
N THR A 5 -2.76 23.73 -14.88
CA THR A 5 -3.08 23.61 -16.30
C THR A 5 -4.44 24.21 -16.63
N PRO A 6 -4.71 24.63 -17.88
CA PRO A 6 -6.03 25.07 -18.31
C PRO A 6 -7.17 24.10 -17.96
N GLY A 7 -6.95 22.77 -18.02
CA GLY A 7 -7.97 21.81 -17.60
C GLY A 7 -8.15 21.69 -16.11
N SER A 8 -7.07 21.84 -15.32
CA SER A 8 -7.19 21.95 -13.86
C SER A 8 -8.11 23.13 -13.49
N VAL A 9 -7.95 24.27 -14.18
CA VAL A 9 -8.82 25.45 -13.99
C VAL A 9 -10.25 25.19 -14.46
N ARG A 10 -10.44 24.49 -15.58
CA ARG A 10 -11.78 24.12 -16.08
C ARG A 10 -12.54 23.24 -15.08
N ARG A 11 -11.87 22.23 -14.52
CA ARG A 11 -12.41 21.33 -13.48
C ARG A 11 -12.71 22.07 -12.19
N PHE A 12 -11.82 22.97 -11.79
CA PHE A 12 -12.05 23.81 -10.62
C PHE A 12 -13.33 24.62 -10.78
N ARG A 13 -13.50 25.27 -11.94
CA ARG A 13 -14.73 25.98 -12.26
C ARG A 13 -15.94 25.04 -12.23
N GLN A 14 -15.87 23.86 -12.84
CA GLN A 14 -16.96 22.88 -12.81
C GLN A 14 -17.37 22.55 -11.38
N PHE A 15 -16.41 22.22 -10.52
CA PHE A 15 -16.66 21.90 -9.11
C PHE A 15 -17.37 23.02 -8.35
N LEU A 16 -17.05 24.29 -8.63
CA LEU A 16 -17.74 25.41 -7.98
C LEU A 16 -19.25 25.45 -8.30
N TYR A 17 -19.67 24.97 -9.48
CA TYR A 17 -21.08 24.95 -9.89
C TYR A 17 -21.79 23.63 -9.57
N THR A 18 -21.10 22.49 -9.66
CA THR A 18 -21.72 21.15 -9.57
C THR A 18 -21.35 20.38 -8.30
N LYS A 19 -20.34 20.84 -7.55
CA LYS A 19 -19.68 20.09 -6.46
C LYS A 19 -19.03 18.77 -6.92
N ASP A 20 -18.72 18.67 -8.21
CA ASP A 20 -18.02 17.54 -8.84
C ASP A 20 -17.16 18.03 -10.03
N TYR A 21 -16.21 17.22 -10.49
CA TYR A 21 -15.47 17.49 -11.72
C TYR A 21 -15.16 16.21 -12.49
N ASP A 22 -15.29 16.27 -13.82
CA ASP A 22 -15.13 15.10 -14.67
C ASP A 22 -13.67 14.63 -14.71
N THR A 23 -13.47 13.32 -14.58
CA THR A 23 -12.15 12.66 -14.68
C THR A 23 -11.87 12.12 -16.08
N ILE A 24 -12.87 12.14 -16.97
CA ILE A 24 -12.79 11.55 -18.32
C ILE A 24 -11.79 12.32 -19.20
N ASP A 25 -11.73 13.64 -19.08
CA ASP A 25 -10.81 14.52 -19.84
C ASP A 25 -9.35 14.45 -19.33
N ILE A 26 -8.99 13.59 -18.36
CA ILE A 26 -7.60 13.48 -17.85
C ILE A 26 -6.68 12.88 -18.94
N GLN A 27 -7.25 12.21 -19.94
CA GLN A 27 -6.49 11.52 -20.98
C GLN A 27 -5.96 12.46 -22.09
N ASP A 28 -6.63 13.60 -22.35
CA ASP A 28 -6.42 14.44 -23.53
C ASP A 28 -5.54 15.68 -23.30
N GLU A 29 -5.28 16.08 -22.06
CA GLU A 29 -4.48 17.29 -21.77
C GLU A 29 -2.98 17.12 -22.06
N GLY A 30 -2.50 15.88 -22.20
CA GLY A 30 -1.09 15.57 -22.50
C GLY A 30 -0.78 15.46 -24.00
N ALA A 31 -1.66 15.88 -24.91
CA ALA A 31 -1.52 15.63 -26.35
C ALA A 31 -1.44 16.87 -27.24
N GLN A 32 -1.22 18.07 -26.70
CA GLN A 32 -1.00 19.26 -27.53
C GLN A 32 0.43 19.79 -27.39
N PRO A 33 1.29 19.59 -28.41
CA PRO A 33 2.49 20.39 -28.56
C PRO A 33 2.08 21.85 -28.70
N ALA A 34 2.74 22.74 -27.95
CA ALA A 34 2.60 24.16 -28.15
C ALA A 34 3.02 24.49 -29.60
N ASP A 35 2.07 24.95 -30.41
CA ASP A 35 2.36 25.51 -31.73
C ASP A 35 3.31 26.71 -31.54
N ASN A 36 4.53 26.53 -32.03
CA ASN A 36 5.54 27.58 -32.08
C ASN A 36 5.11 28.67 -33.07
N ALA A 37 4.38 29.66 -32.59
CA ALA A 37 4.18 30.90 -33.29
C ALA A 37 5.52 31.66 -33.35
N THR A 38 6.05 31.72 -34.56
CA THR A 38 7.30 32.36 -34.95
C THR A 38 7.21 33.88 -34.71
N ALA A 39 8.15 34.44 -33.95
CA ALA A 39 8.42 35.87 -33.96
C ALA A 39 9.93 36.10 -34.11
N ASP A 40 10.30 36.33 -35.36
CA ASP A 40 11.57 36.84 -35.86
C ASP A 40 11.74 38.32 -35.48
N HIS A 41 12.84 38.66 -34.79
CA HIS A 41 13.81 39.68 -35.22
C HIS A 41 14.76 40.14 -34.10
N GLY A 42 16.06 40.21 -34.44
CA GLY A 42 16.91 41.34 -34.02
C GLY A 42 18.18 41.04 -33.24
N SER A 43 19.22 40.54 -33.92
CA SER A 43 20.60 40.45 -33.43
C SER A 43 21.23 41.80 -33.05
N ARG A 44 22.06 41.83 -31.99
CA ARG A 44 23.44 42.40 -32.05
C ARG A 44 24.29 42.12 -30.79
N ALA A 45 25.55 41.79 -31.05
CA ALA A 45 26.61 41.39 -30.13
C ALA A 45 27.39 42.57 -29.51
N ALA A 46 28.04 42.34 -28.35
CA ALA A 46 29.43 42.72 -28.06
C ALA A 46 29.92 42.15 -26.70
N ASP A 47 31.20 41.77 -26.68
CA ASP A 47 32.04 41.30 -25.58
C ASP A 47 32.00 42.11 -24.28
N ALA A 48 32.18 41.43 -23.13
CA ALA A 48 33.40 41.53 -22.31
C ALA A 48 33.25 40.79 -20.95
N THR A 49 34.31 40.09 -20.59
CA THR A 49 34.63 39.43 -19.31
C THR A 49 34.40 40.27 -18.05
N ASP A 50 33.86 39.66 -16.99
CA ASP A 50 34.44 39.77 -15.63
C ASP A 50 33.99 38.61 -14.73
N SER A 51 34.94 38.08 -13.96
CA SER A 51 34.72 37.02 -12.97
C SER A 51 34.41 37.66 -11.61
N THR A 52 33.24 37.42 -11.04
CA THR A 52 33.09 37.49 -9.58
C THR A 52 31.97 36.56 -9.09
N ASN A 53 32.33 35.71 -8.14
CA ASN A 53 31.49 34.78 -7.40
C ASN A 53 30.14 35.36 -6.99
N LYS A 54 29.04 34.72 -7.41
CA LYS A 54 27.78 34.74 -6.69
C LYS A 54 27.14 33.35 -6.72
N ALA A 55 27.48 32.59 -5.68
CA ALA A 55 26.75 31.40 -5.30
C ALA A 55 25.29 31.75 -4.98
N ALA A 56 24.42 30.76 -5.20
CA ALA A 56 23.01 30.71 -4.81
C ALA A 56 22.07 31.69 -5.53
N SER A 57 21.54 31.25 -6.68
CA SER A 57 20.14 31.42 -7.12
C SER A 57 20.05 31.22 -8.64
N ALA A 58 20.23 29.99 -9.11
CA ALA A 58 19.99 29.63 -10.51
C ALA A 58 19.69 28.12 -10.62
N ALA A 59 18.57 27.68 -10.04
CA ALA A 59 17.96 26.38 -10.31
C ALA A 59 16.50 26.37 -9.80
N ARG A 60 15.67 27.25 -10.34
CA ARG A 60 14.21 27.14 -10.26
C ARG A 60 13.62 27.50 -11.62
N GLY A 61 14.10 26.82 -12.66
CA GLY A 61 13.38 26.70 -13.92
C GLY A 61 12.50 25.47 -13.81
N SER A 62 11.23 25.69 -13.46
CA SER A 62 10.19 24.66 -13.53
C SER A 62 9.87 24.47 -15.00
N SER A 63 10.39 23.39 -15.59
CA SER A 63 9.98 22.93 -16.91
C SER A 63 9.00 21.80 -16.71
N LEU A 64 7.74 22.02 -17.12
CA LEU A 64 6.70 20.99 -17.27
C LEU A 64 7.07 19.91 -18.31
N ASP A 65 8.25 20.01 -18.95
CA ASP A 65 8.78 19.04 -19.91
C ASP A 65 9.07 17.66 -19.30
N GLY A 66 9.13 17.53 -17.97
CA GLY A 66 9.34 16.23 -17.30
C GLY A 66 8.12 15.31 -17.25
N GLU A 67 6.91 15.79 -17.60
CA GLU A 67 5.67 14.98 -17.53
C GLU A 67 5.65 13.85 -18.59
N PHE A 68 6.55 13.89 -19.59
CA PHE A 68 6.59 12.93 -20.72
C PHE A 68 7.70 11.88 -20.66
N ASP A 69 8.68 12.01 -19.79
CA ASP A 69 9.82 11.08 -19.72
C ASP A 69 9.60 9.91 -18.74
N HIS A 70 8.49 9.93 -18.00
CA HIS A 70 8.13 8.86 -17.06
C HIS A 70 7.20 7.84 -17.73
N PRO A 71 7.61 6.56 -17.89
CA PRO A 71 6.75 5.52 -18.46
C PRO A 71 5.44 5.33 -17.67
N GLU A 72 5.43 5.67 -16.38
CA GLU A 72 4.28 5.66 -15.49
C GLU A 72 3.23 6.71 -15.85
N ALA A 73 3.63 7.81 -16.52
CA ALA A 73 2.73 8.86 -16.97
C ALA A 73 1.76 8.38 -18.06
N ARG A 74 1.88 7.15 -18.55
CA ARG A 74 0.90 6.51 -19.45
C ARG A 74 -0.18 5.73 -18.70
N ASP A 75 0.01 5.46 -17.42
CA ASP A 75 -0.96 4.72 -16.63
C ASP A 75 -2.15 5.62 -16.26
N PRO A 76 -3.40 5.17 -16.50
CA PRO A 76 -4.59 5.98 -16.22
C PRO A 76 -4.75 6.26 -14.72
N THR A 77 -4.33 5.34 -13.85
CA THR A 77 -4.37 5.48 -12.38
C THR A 77 -3.40 6.57 -11.95
N PHE A 78 -2.17 6.53 -12.48
CA PHE A 78 -1.16 7.57 -12.21
C PHE A 78 -1.70 8.97 -12.55
N ARG A 79 -2.24 9.13 -13.76
CA ARG A 79 -2.80 10.42 -14.21
C ARG A 79 -3.98 10.87 -13.36
N THR A 80 -4.83 9.92 -12.98
CA THR A 80 -6.00 10.19 -12.13
C THR A 80 -5.54 10.72 -10.77
N ILE A 81 -4.61 10.02 -10.12
CA ILE A 81 -4.06 10.45 -8.83
C ILE A 81 -3.43 11.84 -8.96
N LEU A 82 -2.56 12.04 -9.96
CA LEU A 82 -1.90 13.34 -10.17
C LEU A 82 -2.90 14.47 -10.41
N ALA A 83 -3.96 14.24 -11.18
CA ALA A 83 -5.00 15.24 -11.42
C ALA A 83 -5.75 15.60 -10.14
N HIS A 84 -6.12 14.62 -9.30
CA HIS A 84 -6.77 14.90 -8.02
C HIS A 84 -5.82 15.60 -7.04
N THR A 85 -4.53 15.26 -7.02
CA THR A 85 -3.48 15.98 -6.28
C THR A 85 -3.42 17.47 -6.69
N ARG A 86 -3.44 17.76 -8.00
CA ARG A 86 -3.48 19.14 -8.52
C ARG A 86 -4.78 19.87 -8.15
N MET A 87 -5.92 19.16 -8.15
CA MET A 87 -7.20 19.73 -7.73
C MET A 87 -7.27 20.01 -6.22
N ASN A 88 -6.69 19.13 -5.40
CA ASN A 88 -6.51 19.37 -3.97
C ASN A 88 -5.70 20.66 -3.76
N ALA A 89 -4.58 20.78 -4.46
CA ALA A 89 -3.73 21.96 -4.41
C ALA A 89 -4.47 23.25 -4.77
N MET A 90 -5.30 23.20 -5.81
CA MET A 90 -6.09 24.34 -6.25
C MET A 90 -7.17 24.70 -5.22
N GLY A 91 -7.80 23.69 -4.61
CA GLY A 91 -8.72 23.87 -3.49
C GLY A 91 -8.06 24.52 -2.28
N ASP A 92 -6.84 24.11 -1.95
CA ASP A 92 -6.06 24.71 -0.85
C ASP A 92 -5.70 26.17 -1.15
N TYR A 93 -5.16 26.43 -2.35
CA TYR A 93 -4.75 27.76 -2.79
C TYR A 93 -5.90 28.78 -2.79
N TYR A 94 -7.08 28.40 -3.28
CA TYR A 94 -8.26 29.27 -3.31
C TYR A 94 -9.16 29.16 -2.07
N ASN A 95 -8.72 28.43 -1.04
CA ASN A 95 -9.45 28.21 0.20
C ASN A 95 -10.88 27.65 -0.01
N VAL A 96 -10.98 26.58 -0.79
CA VAL A 96 -12.21 25.82 -1.08
C VAL A 96 -12.12 24.46 -0.36
N PRO A 97 -12.44 24.37 0.94
CA PRO A 97 -12.21 23.17 1.75
C PRO A 97 -13.02 21.95 1.29
N GLU A 98 -14.18 22.17 0.68
CA GLU A 98 -14.98 21.08 0.10
C GLU A 98 -14.27 20.41 -1.08
N LEU A 99 -13.54 21.18 -1.89
CA LEU A 99 -12.74 20.64 -3.00
C LEU A 99 -11.55 19.85 -2.48
N VAL A 100 -10.85 20.39 -1.47
CA VAL A 100 -9.73 19.70 -0.80
C VAL A 100 -10.18 18.34 -0.29
N LYS A 101 -11.32 18.31 0.44
CA LYS A 101 -11.91 17.07 0.96
C LYS A 101 -12.30 16.10 -0.16
N TYR A 102 -12.95 16.60 -1.21
CA TYR A 102 -13.38 15.78 -2.33
C TYR A 102 -12.18 15.18 -3.08
N ALA A 103 -11.19 15.99 -3.43
CA ALA A 103 -9.98 15.56 -4.09
C ALA A 103 -9.20 14.52 -3.26
N ASN A 104 -9.07 14.71 -1.94
CA ASN A 104 -8.46 13.72 -1.06
C ASN A 104 -9.19 12.38 -1.09
N SER A 105 -10.53 12.39 -1.03
CA SER A 105 -11.31 11.15 -1.09
C SER A 105 -11.12 10.40 -2.42
N GLN A 106 -10.93 11.13 -3.53
CA GLN A 106 -10.66 10.52 -4.83
C GLN A 106 -9.24 9.95 -4.93
N VAL A 107 -8.24 10.64 -4.35
CA VAL A 107 -6.88 10.10 -4.23
C VAL A 107 -6.86 8.83 -3.39
N GLU A 108 -7.52 8.84 -2.22
CA GLU A 108 -7.64 7.64 -1.37
C GLU A 108 -8.32 6.47 -2.08
N ALA A 109 -9.41 6.73 -2.81
CA ALA A 109 -10.11 5.71 -3.59
C ALA A 109 -9.19 5.10 -4.66
N ALA A 110 -8.50 5.94 -5.44
CA ALA A 110 -7.57 5.48 -6.47
C ALA A 110 -6.39 4.66 -5.92
N LEU A 111 -5.95 4.95 -4.69
CA LEU A 111 -4.87 4.24 -4.02
C LEU A 111 -5.31 2.93 -3.33
N SER A 112 -6.57 2.85 -2.89
CA SER A 112 -7.07 1.72 -2.09
C SER A 112 -7.34 0.46 -2.90
N ASP A 113 -7.69 0.60 -4.18
CA ASP A 113 -8.10 -0.52 -5.04
C ASP A 113 -6.93 -1.19 -5.78
N ALA A 114 -5.70 -0.71 -5.58
CA ALA A 114 -4.63 -1.00 -6.51
C ALA A 114 -3.59 -2.01 -5.97
N PRO A 115 -3.10 -2.95 -6.81
CA PRO A 115 -2.11 -3.92 -6.39
C PRO A 115 -0.75 -3.25 -6.14
N LEU A 116 -0.02 -3.71 -5.11
CA LEU A 116 1.29 -3.17 -4.69
C LEU A 116 2.39 -3.24 -5.77
N ASN A 117 2.16 -4.01 -6.83
CA ASN A 117 3.08 -4.18 -7.97
C ASN A 117 2.54 -3.55 -9.25
N ALA A 118 1.54 -2.67 -9.16
CA ALA A 118 1.02 -1.98 -10.33
C ALA A 118 2.10 -1.06 -10.95
N PRO A 119 2.15 -0.92 -12.28
CA PRO A 119 3.15 -0.10 -12.95
C PRO A 119 3.20 1.36 -12.46
N TRP A 120 2.05 1.95 -12.12
CA TRP A 120 1.97 3.34 -11.63
C TRP A 120 2.61 3.56 -10.25
N VAL A 121 2.84 2.50 -9.45
CA VAL A 121 3.45 2.61 -8.11
C VAL A 121 4.85 3.23 -8.17
N ALA A 122 5.57 3.01 -9.28
CA ALA A 122 6.87 3.61 -9.53
C ALA A 122 6.83 5.14 -9.57
N GLY A 123 5.69 5.71 -9.97
CA GLY A 123 5.46 7.14 -10.06
C GLY A 123 4.99 7.80 -8.75
N LEU A 124 4.73 7.03 -7.70
CA LEU A 124 4.27 7.60 -6.41
C LEU A 124 5.23 8.66 -5.82
N PRO A 125 6.57 8.46 -5.82
CA PRO A 125 7.49 9.49 -5.37
C PRO A 125 7.34 10.80 -6.15
N TYR A 126 7.16 10.73 -7.48
CA TYR A 126 6.95 11.91 -8.32
C TYR A 126 5.63 12.62 -7.97
N ILE A 127 4.55 11.88 -7.73
CA ILE A 127 3.28 12.47 -7.28
C ILE A 127 3.47 13.16 -5.93
N ALA A 128 4.22 12.56 -5.01
CA ALA A 128 4.53 13.14 -3.71
C ALA A 128 5.38 14.42 -3.83
N GLU A 129 6.35 14.44 -4.75
CA GLU A 129 7.12 15.64 -5.09
C GLU A 129 6.21 16.76 -5.59
N ALA A 130 5.39 16.47 -6.60
CA ALA A 130 4.45 17.42 -7.16
C ALA A 130 3.47 17.94 -6.08
N ALA A 131 3.01 17.07 -5.17
CA ALA A 131 2.15 17.48 -4.07
C ALA A 131 2.87 18.44 -3.11
N LEU A 132 4.11 18.14 -2.72
CA LEU A 132 4.91 18.95 -1.79
C LEU A 132 5.37 20.27 -2.38
N GLU A 133 5.55 20.36 -3.70
CA GLU A 133 5.90 21.60 -4.38
C GLU A 133 4.72 22.59 -4.45
N ILE A 134 3.49 22.06 -4.55
CA ILE A 134 2.30 22.88 -4.79
C ILE A 134 1.51 23.14 -3.50
N VAL A 135 1.57 22.24 -2.51
CA VAL A 135 0.70 22.26 -1.33
C VAL A 135 1.44 21.90 -0.05
N ASN A 136 1.10 22.58 1.04
CA ASN A 136 1.42 22.13 2.40
C ASN A 136 0.14 21.67 3.12
N ASN A 137 -0.56 20.71 2.51
CA ASN A 137 -1.81 20.15 3.05
C ASN A 137 -1.51 18.86 3.82
N GLU A 138 -1.62 18.93 5.15
CA GLU A 138 -1.31 17.81 6.05
C GLU A 138 -2.07 16.52 5.68
N GLY A 139 -3.34 16.64 5.26
CA GLY A 139 -4.16 15.48 4.88
C GLY A 139 -3.66 14.78 3.61
N LEU A 140 -3.32 15.54 2.57
CA LEU A 140 -2.75 14.97 1.34
C LEU A 140 -1.37 14.36 1.59
N THR A 141 -0.54 15.03 2.39
CA THR A 141 0.77 14.51 2.80
C THR A 141 0.64 13.18 3.53
N GLU A 142 -0.32 13.04 4.44
CA GLU A 142 -0.58 11.78 5.15
C GLU A 142 -1.02 10.65 4.20
N ILE A 143 -1.92 10.94 3.26
CA ILE A 143 -2.39 9.97 2.26
C ILE A 143 -1.23 9.45 1.41
N LEU A 144 -0.44 10.35 0.83
CA LEU A 144 0.68 10.00 -0.04
C LEU A 144 1.81 9.31 0.73
N THR A 145 2.11 9.77 1.95
CA THR A 145 3.11 9.12 2.83
C THR A 145 2.69 7.69 3.16
N THR A 146 1.41 7.48 3.46
CA THR A 146 0.85 6.15 3.73
C THR A 146 0.97 5.25 2.50
N ALA A 147 0.65 5.76 1.31
CA ALA A 147 0.74 5.00 0.06
C ALA A 147 2.19 4.62 -0.28
N VAL A 148 3.11 5.59 -0.22
CA VAL A 148 4.56 5.36 -0.42
C VAL A 148 5.08 4.35 0.60
N SER A 149 4.69 4.46 1.87
CA SER A 149 5.15 3.55 2.93
C SER A 149 4.65 2.12 2.72
N LYS A 150 3.41 1.93 2.28
CA LYS A 150 2.85 0.60 1.96
C LYS A 150 3.57 -0.06 0.78
N SER A 151 4.00 0.74 -0.19
CA SER A 151 4.65 0.28 -1.41
C SER A 151 6.18 0.45 -1.37
N ILE A 152 6.75 0.72 -0.19
CA ILE A 152 8.15 1.14 -0.07
C ILE A 152 9.13 0.09 -0.56
N ASP A 153 8.79 -1.19 -0.39
CA ASP A 153 9.60 -2.30 -0.87
C ASP A 153 9.72 -2.29 -2.40
N THR A 154 8.58 -2.18 -3.08
CA THR A 154 8.50 -2.08 -4.54
C THR A 154 9.25 -0.84 -5.02
N ILE A 155 9.01 0.32 -4.39
CA ILE A 155 9.65 1.60 -4.74
C ILE A 155 11.18 1.51 -4.62
N LEU A 156 11.69 0.93 -3.53
CA LEU A 156 13.13 0.74 -3.32
C LEU A 156 13.74 -0.25 -4.33
N ALA A 157 13.02 -1.32 -4.66
CA ALA A 157 13.47 -2.31 -5.64
C ALA A 157 13.55 -1.75 -7.06
N MET A 158 12.64 -0.84 -7.42
CA MET A 158 12.63 -0.15 -8.71
C MET A 158 13.61 1.01 -8.79
N GLY A 159 14.17 1.46 -7.66
CA GLY A 159 15.17 2.54 -7.62
C GLY A 159 14.59 3.93 -7.91
N THR A 160 13.28 4.12 -7.87
CA THR A 160 12.65 5.39 -8.29
C THR A 160 12.95 6.57 -7.35
N LEU A 161 13.47 6.29 -6.15
CA LEU A 161 13.95 7.31 -5.21
C LEU A 161 15.40 7.76 -5.46
N GLU A 162 16.18 7.07 -6.30
CA GLU A 162 17.61 7.37 -6.48
C GLU A 162 17.90 8.71 -7.17
N GLY A 163 16.92 9.28 -7.86
CA GLY A 163 16.97 10.61 -8.47
C GLY A 163 16.02 11.63 -7.84
N SER A 164 15.28 11.24 -6.79
CA SER A 164 14.24 12.06 -6.19
C SER A 164 14.86 13.16 -5.29
N PRO A 165 14.44 14.43 -5.41
CA PRO A 165 14.82 15.48 -4.47
C PRO A 165 14.31 15.23 -3.05
N LEU A 166 13.38 14.28 -2.84
CA LEU A 166 12.85 13.94 -1.52
C LEU A 166 13.87 13.22 -0.64
N MET A 167 14.91 12.60 -1.22
CA MET A 167 15.82 11.73 -0.50
C MET A 167 17.28 12.10 -0.76
N THR A 168 18.03 12.27 0.32
CA THR A 168 19.50 12.28 0.23
C THR A 168 20.03 10.83 0.11
N PRO A 169 21.25 10.62 -0.42
CA PRO A 169 21.86 9.29 -0.47
C PRO A 169 21.92 8.60 0.91
N PHE A 170 22.14 9.38 1.98
CA PHE A 170 22.13 8.87 3.35
C PHE A 170 20.73 8.40 3.77
N CYS A 171 19.68 9.20 3.52
CA CYS A 171 18.30 8.83 3.84
C CYS A 171 17.88 7.56 3.09
N LEU A 172 18.27 7.45 1.82
CA LEU A 172 17.96 6.31 0.97
C LEU A 172 18.64 5.02 1.45
N GLU A 173 19.92 5.09 1.84
CA GLU A 173 20.62 3.95 2.44
C GLU A 173 20.02 3.54 3.80
N LEU A 174 19.68 4.52 4.64
CA LEU A 174 19.00 4.27 5.91
C LEU A 174 17.66 3.57 5.69
N LEU A 175 16.86 4.07 4.74
CA LEU A 175 15.57 3.51 4.38
C LEU A 175 15.68 2.08 3.85
N ARG A 176 16.69 1.77 3.03
CA ARG A 176 16.99 0.40 2.58
C ARG A 176 17.28 -0.53 3.74
N LYS A 177 18.12 -0.12 4.69
CA LYS A 177 18.45 -0.92 5.87
C LYS A 177 17.24 -1.12 6.78
N CYS A 178 16.42 -0.08 6.96
CA CYS A 178 15.15 -0.17 7.69
C CYS A 178 14.18 -1.14 7.01
N ASN A 179 14.01 -1.06 5.68
CA ASN A 179 13.14 -1.96 4.93
C ASN A 179 13.62 -3.42 5.05
N ALA A 180 14.91 -3.69 4.85
CA ALA A 180 15.48 -5.03 4.99
C ALA A 180 15.29 -5.60 6.41
N THR A 181 15.46 -4.76 7.45
CA THR A 181 15.21 -5.15 8.84
C THR A 181 13.74 -5.46 9.07
N SER A 182 12.83 -4.61 8.58
CA SER A 182 11.38 -4.81 8.67
C SER A 182 10.92 -6.10 8.00
N GLN A 183 11.46 -6.42 6.83
CA GLN A 183 11.20 -7.68 6.13
C GLN A 183 11.69 -8.90 6.91
N SER A 184 12.91 -8.83 7.47
CA SER A 184 13.47 -9.90 8.30
C SER A 184 12.60 -10.16 9.52
N LEU A 185 12.19 -9.10 10.23
CA LEU A 185 11.28 -9.19 11.37
C LEU A 185 9.92 -9.77 10.97
N SER A 186 9.35 -9.34 9.83
CA SER A 186 8.08 -9.86 9.32
C SER A 186 8.15 -11.35 9.02
N LYS A 187 9.26 -11.85 8.45
CA LYS A 187 9.49 -13.29 8.22
C LYS A 187 9.58 -14.06 9.53
N ILE A 188 10.32 -13.55 10.51
CA ILE A 188 10.45 -14.18 11.84
C ILE A 188 9.09 -14.23 12.55
N LEU A 189 8.33 -13.13 12.51
CA LEU A 189 6.99 -13.07 13.10
C LEU A 189 6.04 -14.06 12.44
N SER A 190 6.00 -14.10 11.11
CA SER A 190 5.18 -15.08 10.37
C SER A 190 5.53 -16.51 10.75
N HIS A 191 6.81 -16.86 10.82
CA HIS A 191 7.26 -18.18 11.26
C HIS A 191 6.82 -18.51 12.69
N LYS A 192 7.01 -17.58 13.65
CA LYS A 192 6.57 -17.76 15.04
C LYS A 192 5.06 -17.90 15.16
N THR A 193 4.29 -17.12 14.41
CA THR A 193 2.82 -17.21 14.38
C THR A 193 2.35 -18.58 13.89
N ASN A 194 3.01 -19.13 12.87
CA ASN A 194 2.71 -20.47 12.36
C ASN A 194 3.01 -21.55 13.40
N LEU A 195 4.17 -21.49 14.07
CA LEU A 195 4.53 -22.42 15.16
C LEU A 195 3.54 -22.33 16.33
N LEU A 196 3.14 -21.12 16.72
CA LEU A 196 2.16 -20.92 17.77
C LEU A 196 0.81 -21.52 17.39
N THR A 197 0.37 -21.31 16.16
CA THR A 197 -0.89 -21.86 15.64
C THR A 197 -0.86 -23.39 15.68
N GLU A 198 0.24 -24.01 15.24
CA GLU A 198 0.43 -25.46 15.30
C GLU A 198 0.41 -25.98 16.75
N ALA A 199 1.12 -25.30 17.66
CA ALA A 199 1.13 -25.64 19.07
C ALA A 199 -0.26 -25.54 19.70
N CYS A 200 -1.05 -24.51 19.37
CA CYS A 200 -2.43 -24.36 19.83
C CYS A 200 -3.33 -25.49 19.33
N ILE A 201 -3.21 -25.88 18.06
CA ILE A 201 -3.96 -27.01 17.49
C ILE A 201 -3.62 -28.31 18.22
N ASN A 202 -2.33 -28.56 18.44
CA ASN A 202 -1.87 -29.77 19.13
C ASN A 202 -2.29 -29.79 20.60
N TYR A 203 -2.20 -28.65 21.29
CA TYR A 203 -2.67 -28.51 22.67
C TYR A 203 -4.17 -28.80 22.77
N LYS A 204 -4.99 -28.18 21.91
CA LYS A 204 -6.44 -28.42 21.87
C LYS A 204 -6.76 -29.90 21.66
N ARG A 205 -6.08 -30.55 20.71
CA ARG A 205 -6.24 -32.01 20.47
C ARG A 205 -5.91 -32.83 21.71
N ALA A 206 -4.80 -32.52 22.40
CA ALA A 206 -4.40 -33.21 23.62
C ALA A 206 -5.42 -32.99 24.75
N THR A 207 -5.91 -31.76 24.94
CA THR A 207 -6.95 -31.45 25.92
C THR A 207 -8.24 -32.22 25.65
N ASP A 208 -8.66 -32.30 24.39
CA ASP A 208 -9.83 -33.08 23.97
C ASP A 208 -9.65 -34.58 24.25
N GLN A 209 -8.46 -35.12 23.97
CA GLN A 209 -8.14 -36.53 24.27
C GLN A 209 -8.17 -36.82 25.78
N VAL A 210 -7.57 -35.95 26.60
CA VAL A 210 -7.60 -36.09 28.06
C VAL A 210 -9.04 -36.03 28.58
N SER A 211 -9.86 -35.12 28.05
CA SER A 211 -11.29 -35.02 28.40
C SER A 211 -12.05 -36.32 28.06
N GLN A 212 -11.82 -36.88 26.87
CA GLN A 212 -12.42 -38.16 26.47
C GLN A 212 -11.98 -39.33 27.35
N GLN A 213 -10.69 -39.40 27.70
CA GLN A 213 -10.16 -40.44 28.58
C GLN A 213 -10.74 -40.35 29.99
N LYS A 214 -10.83 -39.13 30.56
CA LYS A 214 -11.47 -38.91 31.87
C LYS A 214 -12.93 -39.37 31.88
N LYS A 215 -13.68 -39.04 30.82
CA LYS A 215 -15.07 -39.48 30.67
C LYS A 215 -15.19 -41.01 30.58
N ALA A 216 -14.32 -41.65 29.80
CA ALA A 216 -14.29 -43.10 29.69
C ALA A 216 -13.92 -43.79 31.02
N MET A 217 -12.96 -43.23 31.76
CA MET A 217 -12.55 -43.77 33.06
C MET A 217 -13.67 -43.66 34.11
N SER A 218 -14.42 -42.56 34.11
CA SER A 218 -15.63 -42.42 34.94
C SER A 218 -16.71 -43.44 34.60
N ILE A 219 -16.84 -43.85 33.33
CA ILE A 219 -17.79 -44.88 32.91
C ILE A 219 -17.31 -46.26 33.38
N LEU A 220 -16.02 -46.57 33.22
CA LEU A 220 -15.42 -47.82 33.70
C LEU A 220 -15.57 -48.01 35.20
N SER A 221 -15.41 -46.96 36.00
CA SER A 221 -15.58 -47.08 37.45
C SER A 221 -17.01 -47.43 37.88
N THR A 222 -17.98 -47.32 36.97
CA THR A 222 -19.40 -47.62 37.24
C THR A 222 -19.90 -48.91 36.58
N LEU A 223 -19.14 -49.47 35.62
CA LEU A 223 -19.55 -50.67 34.86
C LEU A 223 -18.74 -51.88 35.30
N ASP A 224 -19.43 -52.97 35.60
CA ASP A 224 -18.86 -54.30 35.89
C ASP A 224 -19.06 -55.29 34.72
N HIS A 225 -19.78 -54.89 33.66
CA HIS A 225 -20.09 -55.72 32.51
C HIS A 225 -20.01 -54.97 31.18
N CYS A 226 -19.87 -55.72 30.09
CA CYS A 226 -19.84 -55.17 28.74
C CYS A 226 -21.21 -54.61 28.33
N ARG A 227 -21.24 -53.46 27.66
CA ARG A 227 -22.48 -52.87 27.13
C ARG A 227 -23.14 -53.75 26.07
N ASN A 228 -22.36 -54.56 25.35
CA ASN A 228 -22.89 -55.56 24.44
C ASN A 228 -23.44 -56.74 25.25
N LYS A 229 -24.76 -56.89 25.30
CA LYS A 229 -25.45 -57.96 26.05
C LYS A 229 -25.09 -59.38 25.59
N ASN A 230 -24.51 -59.52 24.40
CA ASN A 230 -24.07 -60.80 23.85
C ASN A 230 -22.57 -61.07 24.11
N CYS A 231 -21.93 -60.29 24.97
CA CYS A 231 -20.51 -60.42 25.29
C CYS A 231 -20.36 -61.02 26.70
N ASP A 232 -20.18 -62.34 26.77
CA ASP A 232 -20.05 -63.10 28.02
C ASP A 232 -18.62 -63.14 28.58
N GLY A 233 -17.69 -62.40 27.95
CA GLY A 233 -16.30 -62.36 28.39
C GLY A 233 -16.08 -61.50 29.64
N VAL A 234 -15.02 -61.81 30.40
CA VAL A 234 -14.56 -61.01 31.54
C VAL A 234 -14.40 -59.55 31.08
N PHE A 235 -14.93 -58.61 31.86
CA PHE A 235 -14.96 -57.19 31.50
C PHE A 235 -13.56 -56.57 31.49
N GLU A 236 -12.85 -56.76 30.37
CA GLU A 236 -11.58 -56.11 30.07
C GLU A 236 -11.79 -55.09 28.94
N CYS A 237 -11.32 -53.87 29.15
CA CYS A 237 -11.41 -52.79 28.18
C CYS A 237 -10.05 -52.16 27.90
N TYR A 238 -9.89 -51.56 26.72
CA TYR A 238 -8.69 -50.84 26.32
C TYR A 238 -9.05 -49.59 25.50
N PHE A 239 -8.14 -48.62 25.44
CA PHE A 239 -8.27 -47.47 24.55
C PHE A 239 -7.71 -47.82 23.17
N GLY A 240 -8.51 -47.67 22.12
CA GLY A 240 -8.02 -47.94 20.76
C GLY A 240 -7.07 -46.85 20.26
N ASP A 241 -5.87 -47.25 19.82
CA ASP A 241 -4.74 -46.39 19.42
C ASP A 241 -5.08 -45.24 18.46
N ARG A 242 -6.11 -45.41 17.62
CA ARG A 242 -6.51 -44.41 16.61
C ARG A 242 -7.71 -43.54 16.99
N SER A 243 -8.46 -43.92 18.03
CA SER A 243 -9.75 -43.26 18.33
C SER A 243 -9.86 -42.69 19.72
N SER A 244 -8.92 -43.01 20.63
CA SER A 244 -9.00 -42.69 22.06
C SER A 244 -10.33 -43.10 22.71
N ARG A 245 -11.07 -44.01 22.05
CA ARG A 245 -12.34 -44.55 22.51
C ARG A 245 -12.07 -45.84 23.26
N LEU A 246 -12.76 -45.98 24.38
CA LEU A 246 -12.79 -47.19 25.16
C LEU A 246 -13.54 -48.29 24.41
N ARG A 247 -12.93 -49.48 24.33
CA ARG A 247 -13.49 -50.64 23.64
C ARG A 247 -13.37 -51.89 24.51
N CYS A 248 -14.31 -52.81 24.34
CA CYS A 248 -14.22 -54.15 24.91
C CYS A 248 -13.07 -54.93 24.26
N ARG A 249 -12.28 -55.67 25.05
CA ARG A 249 -11.21 -56.53 24.53
C ARG A 249 -11.73 -57.77 23.81
N VAL A 250 -12.95 -58.20 24.10
CA VAL A 250 -13.56 -59.43 23.59
C VAL A 250 -14.37 -59.18 22.32
N CYS A 251 -15.28 -58.21 22.32
CA CYS A 251 -16.13 -57.92 21.17
C CYS A 251 -15.71 -56.69 20.34
N PHE A 252 -14.66 -55.97 20.74
CA PHE A 252 -14.12 -54.77 20.06
C PHE A 252 -15.10 -53.59 19.89
N MET A 253 -16.32 -53.73 20.43
CA MET A 253 -17.34 -52.70 20.43
C MET A 253 -16.99 -51.58 21.40
N LYS A 254 -17.43 -50.37 21.06
CA LYS A 254 -17.29 -49.18 21.90
C LYS A 254 -18.15 -49.35 23.16
N GLN A 255 -17.58 -49.06 24.32
CA GLN A 255 -18.31 -48.97 25.59
C GLN A 255 -19.00 -47.59 25.70
#